data_AF-B3MQA7-F1
#
_entry.id   AF-B3MQA7-F1
#
_cell.length_a   1.000
_cell.length_b   1.000
_cell.length_c   1.000
_cell.angle_alpha   90.00
_cell.angle_beta   90.00
_cell.angle_gamma   90.00
#
_symmetry.space_group_name_H-M   'P 1'
#
loop_
_entity.id
_entity.type
_entity.pdbx_description
1 polymer ?
#
loop_
_entity_poly.entity_id
_entity_poly.type
_entity_poly.pdbx_seq_one_letter_code
_entity_poly.pdbx_strand_id
1 'polypeptide(L)'
;MTKTTAPTKTAPAAGSAPEKPKAKPKKVAKPEASIPRGQPKSNRPWKTPKQKFSKIKKTINRATFEKKTALRNELRYIKEKSKEIKDQRKEAAVQRHQRRVENAERRLANERRSEIVQVIKNPAKLKRMKKKQMRMIEKRDISQVKVV
;
A
#
# COMPACT_ATOMS: atom_id res chain seq x y z
N MET A 1 23.48 29.99 -56.61
CA MET A 1 24.79 30.59 -56.25
C MET A 1 24.57 31.55 -55.09
N THR A 2 24.89 31.18 -53.86
CA THR A 2 25.26 32.11 -52.78
C THR A 2 25.86 31.29 -51.64
N LYS A 3 27.00 31.79 -51.17
CA LYS A 3 28.07 31.07 -50.50
C LYS A 3 27.79 30.73 -49.03
N THR A 4 28.36 29.61 -48.65
CA THR A 4 28.80 29.15 -47.33
C THR A 4 29.41 30.26 -46.48
N THR A 5 29.06 30.32 -45.19
CA THR A 5 30.04 30.63 -44.13
C THR A 5 29.61 30.01 -42.81
N ALA A 6 30.39 29.02 -42.36
CA ALA A 6 30.29 28.39 -41.06
C ALA A 6 30.91 29.29 -39.98
N PRO A 7 30.34 29.38 -38.77
CA PRO A 7 31.03 30.01 -37.65
C PRO A 7 32.13 29.10 -37.11
N THR A 8 33.31 29.70 -37.05
CA THR A 8 34.62 29.21 -36.62
C THR A 8 34.63 28.63 -35.21
N LYS A 9 35.40 27.54 -35.09
CA LYS A 9 35.88 26.92 -33.85
C LYS A 9 36.48 27.95 -32.89
N THR A 10 35.90 28.07 -31.70
CA THR A 10 36.63 28.55 -30.51
C THR A 10 36.96 27.33 -29.66
N ALA A 11 38.23 26.97 -29.66
CA ALA A 11 38.79 25.98 -28.75
C ALA A 11 38.81 26.53 -27.32
N PRO A 12 38.28 25.82 -26.31
CA PRO A 12 38.70 26.04 -24.94
C PRO A 12 40.03 25.33 -24.72
N ALA A 13 40.97 26.12 -24.23
CA ALA A 13 42.34 25.79 -23.93
C ALA A 13 42.51 24.50 -23.13
N ALA A 14 43.62 23.82 -23.42
CA ALA A 14 44.19 22.76 -22.63
C ALA A 14 44.36 23.21 -21.16
N GLY A 15 43.46 22.73 -20.30
CA GLY A 15 43.53 22.86 -18.85
C GLY A 15 44.11 21.59 -18.24
N SER A 16 45.39 21.66 -17.91
CA SER A 16 46.15 20.86 -16.93
C SER A 16 45.54 19.54 -16.46
N ALA A 17 46.13 18.43 -16.91
CA ALA A 17 45.98 17.13 -16.27
C ALA A 17 46.33 17.23 -14.77
N PRO A 18 45.49 16.75 -13.84
CA PRO A 18 45.85 16.71 -12.43
C PRO A 18 46.95 15.68 -12.22
N GLU A 19 48.13 16.15 -11.79
CA GLU A 19 49.24 15.30 -11.35
C GLU A 19 48.75 14.29 -10.31
N LYS A 20 48.99 13.00 -10.58
CA LYS A 20 48.73 11.91 -9.64
C LYS A 20 49.64 12.09 -8.41
N PRO A 21 49.12 12.15 -7.18
CA PRO A 21 49.96 12.21 -6.00
C PRO A 21 50.78 10.92 -5.88
N LYS A 22 52.10 11.08 -5.66
CA LYS A 22 53.08 10.01 -5.49
C LYS A 22 52.55 8.94 -4.53
N ALA A 23 52.46 7.71 -5.04
CA ALA A 23 51.99 6.56 -4.28
C ALA A 23 52.94 6.30 -3.09
N LYS A 24 52.41 6.38 -1.87
CA LYS A 24 53.12 5.93 -0.65
C LYS A 24 53.47 4.44 -0.79
N PRO A 25 54.62 3.98 -0.27
CA PRO A 25 55.02 2.58 -0.38
C PRO A 25 53.93 1.68 0.21
N LYS A 26 53.35 0.81 -0.63
CA LYS A 26 52.38 -0.19 -0.19
C LYS A 26 53.11 -1.11 0.78
N LYS A 27 52.69 -1.13 2.05
CA LYS A 27 53.13 -2.16 3.01
C LYS A 27 52.94 -3.52 2.37
N VAL A 28 54.02 -4.29 2.30
CA VAL A 28 54.04 -5.66 1.78
C VAL A 28 52.89 -6.43 2.41
N ALA A 29 51.93 -6.88 1.58
CA ALA A 29 50.80 -7.65 2.06
C ALA A 29 51.35 -8.97 2.60
N LYS A 30 51.16 -9.22 3.90
CA LYS A 30 51.59 -10.47 4.52
C LYS A 30 50.98 -11.65 3.75
N PRO A 31 51.76 -12.69 3.40
CA PRO A 31 51.31 -13.81 2.56
C PRO A 31 50.10 -14.55 3.15
N GLU A 32 49.90 -14.48 4.47
CA GLU A 32 48.74 -15.01 5.18
C GLU A 32 47.38 -14.44 4.73
N ALA A 33 47.35 -13.23 4.17
CA ALA A 33 46.12 -12.62 3.67
C ALA A 33 45.69 -13.13 2.29
N SER A 34 46.58 -13.83 1.58
CA SER A 34 46.35 -14.36 0.23
C SER A 34 45.97 -15.85 0.22
N ILE A 35 45.97 -16.52 1.37
CA ILE A 35 45.62 -17.94 1.46
C ILE A 35 44.09 -18.06 1.40
N PRO A 36 43.50 -18.69 0.35
CA PRO A 36 42.07 -18.92 0.27
C PRO A 36 41.64 -19.90 1.37
N ARG A 37 40.50 -19.64 2.00
CA ARG A 37 39.92 -20.57 2.98
C ARG A 37 39.31 -21.77 2.25
N GLY A 38 39.56 -22.98 2.76
CA GLY A 38 38.91 -24.19 2.27
C GLY A 38 37.40 -24.19 2.51
N GLN A 39 36.68 -25.00 1.73
CA GLN A 39 35.24 -25.19 1.90
C GLN A 39 34.93 -26.07 3.12
N PRO A 40 33.93 -25.72 3.95
CA PRO A 40 33.52 -26.55 5.07
C PRO A 40 32.82 -27.83 4.59
N LYS A 41 33.06 -28.96 5.25
CA LYS A 41 32.55 -30.29 4.88
C LYS A 41 31.02 -30.36 4.72
N SER A 42 30.28 -29.54 5.47
CA SER A 42 28.81 -29.50 5.46
C SER A 42 28.22 -28.41 4.54
N ASN A 43 29.04 -27.69 3.77
CA ASN A 43 28.66 -26.49 2.99
C ASN A 43 27.95 -25.38 3.78
N ARG A 44 27.81 -25.52 5.11
CA ARG A 44 27.16 -24.55 5.98
C ARG A 44 28.21 -23.88 6.85
N PRO A 45 28.49 -22.58 6.66
CA PRO A 45 29.51 -21.89 7.45
C PRO A 45 29.02 -21.68 8.88
N TRP A 46 29.63 -22.37 9.84
CA TRP A 46 29.34 -22.19 11.27
C TRP A 46 29.90 -20.87 11.85
N LYS A 47 30.88 -20.26 11.16
CA LYS A 47 31.49 -18.96 11.49
C LYS A 47 31.67 -18.12 10.23
N THR A 48 31.12 -16.91 10.23
CA THR A 48 31.39 -15.92 9.18
C THR A 48 32.73 -15.20 9.45
N PRO A 49 33.51 -14.87 8.40
CA PRO A 49 34.76 -14.14 8.57
C PRO A 49 34.46 -12.71 9.05
N LYS A 50 34.84 -12.40 10.30
CA LYS A 50 34.76 -11.05 10.85
C LYS A 50 35.70 -10.11 10.06
N GLN A 51 35.15 -9.06 9.46
CA GLN A 51 35.97 -8.00 8.86
C GLN A 51 36.61 -7.16 9.98
N LYS A 52 37.86 -6.73 9.80
CA LYS A 52 38.51 -5.80 10.73
C LYS A 52 37.76 -4.46 10.74
N PHE A 53 37.56 -3.86 11.91
CA PHE A 53 36.90 -2.54 12.05
C PHE A 53 37.58 -1.43 11.23
N SER A 54 38.87 -1.57 10.91
CA SER A 54 39.61 -0.65 10.03
C SER A 54 39.18 -0.71 8.56
N LYS A 55 38.55 -1.80 8.12
CA LYS A 55 38.02 -1.96 6.76
C LYS A 55 36.63 -1.33 6.61
N ILE A 56 35.94 -1.10 7.73
CA ILE A 56 34.67 -0.38 7.75
C ILE A 56 34.98 1.10 7.53
N LYS A 57 34.53 1.65 6.40
CA LYS A 57 34.65 3.08 6.10
C LYS A 57 33.79 3.85 7.09
N LYS A 58 34.41 4.40 8.13
CA LYS A 58 33.74 5.17 9.21
C LYS A 58 33.05 6.43 8.68
N THR A 59 33.54 6.99 7.59
CA THR A 59 33.01 8.19 6.94
C THR A 59 32.26 7.81 5.67
N ILE A 60 31.02 7.35 5.82
CA ILE A 60 30.07 7.38 4.71
C ILE A 60 29.76 8.85 4.44
N ASN A 61 29.96 9.30 3.19
CA ASN A 61 29.70 10.68 2.79
C ASN A 61 28.26 11.06 3.19
N ARG A 62 28.13 11.97 4.16
CA ARG A 62 26.81 12.46 4.59
C ARG A 62 26.17 13.14 3.38
N ALA A 63 24.93 12.76 3.06
CA ALA A 63 24.19 13.43 2.00
C ALA A 63 24.11 14.94 2.29
N THR A 64 24.27 15.75 1.24
CA THR A 64 24.11 17.20 1.32
C THR A 64 22.70 17.56 1.79
N PHE A 65 22.53 18.78 2.31
CA PHE A 65 21.23 19.24 2.81
C PHE A 65 20.14 19.15 1.73
N GLU A 66 20.46 19.56 0.50
CA GLU A 66 19.58 19.49 -0.67
C GLU A 66 19.08 18.07 -0.97
N LYS A 67 19.98 17.08 -0.90
CA LYS A 67 19.58 15.67 -1.10
C LYS A 67 18.64 15.18 0.00
N LYS A 68 18.82 15.68 1.23
CA LYS A 68 17.91 15.35 2.35
C LYS A 68 16.56 16.03 2.20
N THR A 69 16.50 17.28 1.74
CA THR A 69 15.23 17.98 1.52
C THR A 69 14.46 17.35 0.36
N ALA A 70 15.13 17.04 -0.75
CA ALA A 70 14.55 16.31 -1.88
C ALA A 70 13.92 14.98 -1.43
N LEU A 71 14.67 14.15 -0.69
CA LEU A 71 14.16 12.87 -0.18
C LEU A 71 12.97 13.03 0.77
N ARG A 72 12.96 14.06 1.63
CA ARG A 72 11.79 14.34 2.49
C ARG A 72 10.56 14.74 1.68
N ASN A 73 10.74 15.54 0.63
CA ASN A 73 9.66 15.97 -0.24
C ASN A 73 9.08 14.79 -1.03
N GLU A 74 9.94 13.93 -1.58
CA GLU A 74 9.52 12.70 -2.27
C GLU A 74 8.75 11.78 -1.33
N LEU A 75 9.24 11.55 -0.11
CA LEU A 75 8.54 10.73 0.88
C LEU A 75 7.19 11.34 1.28
N ARG A 76 7.10 12.66 1.39
CA ARG A 76 5.83 13.35 1.69
C ARG A 76 4.84 13.14 0.53
N TYR A 77 5.29 13.37 -0.70
CA TYR A 77 4.48 13.17 -1.90
C TYR A 77 3.97 11.73 -2.02
N ILE A 78 4.82 10.72 -1.82
CA ILE A 78 4.43 9.31 -1.85
C ILE A 78 3.39 8.99 -0.77
N LYS A 79 3.56 9.54 0.44
CA LYS A 79 2.60 9.34 1.55
C LYS A 79 1.25 9.97 1.24
N GLU A 80 1.23 11.19 0.72
CA GLU A 80 0.00 11.87 0.31
C GLU A 80 -0.73 11.10 -0.78
N LYS A 81 -0.01 10.65 -1.81
CA LYS A 81 -0.58 9.81 -2.88
C LYS A 81 -1.10 8.47 -2.37
N SER A 82 -0.38 7.82 -1.46
CA SER A 82 -0.85 6.58 -0.83
C SER A 82 -2.10 6.80 0.01
N LYS A 83 -2.18 7.93 0.72
CA LYS A 83 -3.35 8.31 1.51
C LYS A 83 -4.56 8.58 0.61
N GLU A 84 -4.39 9.36 -0.45
CA GLU A 84 -5.42 9.66 -1.45
C GLU A 84 -6.04 8.36 -2.02
N ILE A 85 -5.21 7.40 -2.43
CA ILE A 85 -5.69 6.11 -2.95
C ILE A 85 -6.48 5.32 -1.90
N LYS A 86 -6.03 5.33 -0.63
CA LYS A 86 -6.72 4.62 0.45
C LYS A 86 -8.06 5.26 0.76
N ASP A 87 -8.12 6.58 0.78
CA ASP A 87 -9.33 7.32 1.13
C ASP A 87 -10.38 7.17 0.01
N GLN A 88 -9.99 7.25 -1.27
CA GLN A 88 -10.86 6.92 -2.41
C GLN A 88 -11.45 5.49 -2.32
N ARG A 89 -10.63 4.50 -1.93
CA ARG A 89 -11.10 3.12 -1.73
C ARG A 89 -12.12 2.99 -0.59
N LYS A 90 -11.89 3.69 0.51
CA LYS A 90 -12.81 3.71 1.66
C LYS A 90 -14.12 4.37 1.29
N GLU A 91 -14.08 5.54 0.65
CA GLU A 91 -15.27 6.25 0.18
C GLU A 91 -16.10 5.37 -0.76
N ALA A 92 -15.46 4.73 -1.74
CA ALA A 92 -16.15 3.79 -2.62
C ALA A 92 -16.78 2.60 -1.87
N ALA A 93 -16.13 2.09 -0.82
CA ALA A 93 -16.68 1.01 0.01
C ALA A 93 -17.88 1.47 0.84
N VAL A 94 -17.81 2.66 1.46
CA VAL A 94 -18.91 3.26 2.22
C VAL A 94 -20.10 3.50 1.31
N GLN A 95 -19.89 4.07 0.11
CA GLN A 95 -20.96 4.30 -0.87
C GLN A 95 -21.63 2.99 -1.32
N ARG A 96 -20.85 1.92 -1.57
CA ARG A 96 -21.42 0.59 -1.88
C ARG A 96 -22.22 0.02 -0.71
N HIS A 97 -21.75 0.21 0.52
CA HIS A 97 -22.45 -0.26 1.71
C HIS A 97 -23.78 0.48 1.91
N GLN A 98 -23.77 1.82 1.82
CA GLN A 98 -24.98 2.65 1.90
C GLN A 98 -26.01 2.24 0.86
N ARG A 99 -25.61 2.06 -0.40
CA ARG A 99 -26.50 1.56 -1.47
C ARG A 99 -27.08 0.19 -1.16
N ARG A 100 -26.30 -0.72 -0.56
CA ARG A 100 -26.79 -2.06 -0.17
C ARG A 100 -27.82 -1.96 0.95
N VAL A 101 -27.57 -1.14 1.96
CA VAL A 101 -28.50 -0.90 3.06
C VAL A 101 -29.80 -0.30 2.54
N GLU A 102 -29.72 0.76 1.73
CA GLU A 102 -30.91 1.40 1.14
C GLU A 102 -31.71 0.42 0.26
N ASN A 103 -31.04 -0.38 -0.57
CA ASN A 103 -31.71 -1.38 -1.39
C ASN A 103 -32.35 -2.49 -0.55
N ALA A 104 -31.73 -2.89 0.57
CA ALA A 104 -32.29 -3.87 1.48
C ALA A 104 -33.52 -3.31 2.21
N GLU A 105 -33.45 -2.06 2.70
CA GLU A 105 -34.57 -1.37 3.31
C GLU A 105 -35.73 -1.20 2.33
N ARG A 106 -35.44 -0.79 1.09
CA ARG A 106 -36.43 -0.67 0.01
C ARG A 106 -37.06 -2.02 -0.32
N ARG A 107 -36.28 -3.11 -0.34
CA ARG A 107 -36.80 -4.47 -0.53
C ARG A 107 -37.74 -4.85 0.60
N LEU A 108 -37.35 -4.67 1.85
CA LEU A 108 -38.20 -4.98 3.02
C LEU A 108 -39.48 -4.13 3.03
N ALA A 109 -39.40 -2.85 2.65
CA ALA A 109 -40.56 -1.98 2.54
C ALA A 109 -41.50 -2.44 1.39
N ASN A 110 -40.94 -2.83 0.25
CA ASN A 110 -41.69 -3.35 -0.88
C ASN A 110 -42.35 -4.69 -0.56
N GLU A 111 -41.63 -5.60 0.10
CA GLU A 111 -42.18 -6.89 0.57
C GLU A 111 -43.38 -6.64 1.48
N ARG A 112 -43.23 -5.80 2.53
CA ARG A 112 -44.34 -5.41 3.42
C ARG A 112 -45.51 -4.76 2.69
N ARG A 113 -45.23 -3.92 1.68
CA ARG A 113 -46.27 -3.23 0.89
C ARG A 113 -46.98 -4.18 -0.08
N SER A 114 -46.26 -5.14 -0.66
CA SER A 114 -46.79 -6.15 -1.56
C SER A 114 -47.57 -7.25 -0.85
N GLU A 115 -47.37 -7.40 0.46
CA GLU A 115 -48.06 -8.38 1.27
C GLU A 115 -49.54 -7.99 1.44
N ILE A 116 -50.41 -8.65 0.67
CA ILE A 116 -51.86 -8.47 0.76
C ILE A 116 -52.36 -9.26 1.97
N VAL A 117 -52.59 -8.56 3.08
CA VAL A 117 -53.09 -9.16 4.33
C VAL A 117 -54.60 -9.09 4.44
N GLN A 118 -55.22 -10.15 4.98
CA GLN A 118 -56.63 -10.15 5.33
C GLN A 118 -56.80 -9.70 6.79
N VAL A 119 -57.44 -8.56 7.02
CA VAL A 119 -57.69 -8.06 8.37
C VAL A 119 -58.79 -8.89 9.04
N ILE A 120 -58.42 -9.67 10.05
CA ILE A 120 -59.35 -10.47 10.83
C ILE A 120 -59.94 -9.59 11.95
N LYS A 121 -61.15 -9.06 11.73
CA LYS A 121 -61.84 -8.21 12.71
C LYS A 121 -62.34 -8.98 13.95
N ASN A 122 -62.71 -10.25 13.80
CA ASN A 122 -63.25 -11.06 14.89
C ASN A 122 -62.28 -12.21 15.27
N PRO A 123 -61.67 -12.19 16.47
CA PRO A 123 -60.71 -13.20 16.90
C PRO A 123 -61.35 -14.56 17.23
N ALA A 124 -62.66 -14.62 17.49
CA ALA A 124 -63.36 -15.89 17.72
C ALA A 124 -63.31 -16.79 16.47
N LYS A 125 -63.14 -16.20 15.28
CA LYS A 125 -63.00 -16.94 14.02
C LYS A 125 -61.77 -17.86 14.03
N LEU A 126 -60.63 -17.37 14.53
CA LEU A 126 -59.39 -18.17 14.66
C LEU A 126 -59.56 -19.33 15.65
N LYS A 127 -60.29 -19.11 16.74
CA LYS A 127 -60.55 -20.15 17.76
C LYS A 127 -61.43 -21.28 17.24
N ARG A 128 -62.31 -20.99 16.27
CA ARG A 128 -63.22 -21.98 15.65
C ARG A 128 -62.56 -22.77 14.52
N MET A 129 -61.39 -22.36 14.03
CA MET A 129 -60.71 -23.02 12.91
C MET A 129 -60.02 -24.32 13.33
N LYS A 130 -59.88 -25.24 12.36
CA LYS A 130 -59.16 -26.50 12.57
C LYS A 130 -57.66 -26.24 12.75
N LYS A 131 -57.01 -26.99 13.65
CA LYS A 131 -55.55 -26.88 13.92
C LYS A 131 -54.68 -26.89 12.67
N LYS A 132 -55.02 -27.66 11.62
CA LYS A 132 -54.27 -27.71 10.36
C LYS A 132 -54.31 -26.38 9.60
N GLN A 133 -55.45 -25.70 9.56
CA GLN A 133 -55.59 -24.40 8.92
C GLN A 133 -54.87 -23.31 9.71
N MET A 134 -54.91 -23.38 11.05
CA MET A 134 -54.17 -22.46 11.92
C MET A 134 -52.65 -22.51 11.72
N ARG A 135 -52.09 -23.66 11.30
CA ARG A 135 -50.66 -23.80 10.99
C ARG A 135 -50.28 -23.19 9.63
N MET A 136 -51.24 -22.97 8.73
CA MET A 136 -51.01 -22.38 7.41
C MET A 136 -51.11 -20.85 7.42
N ILE A 137 -51.62 -20.25 8.50
CA ILE A 137 -51.78 -18.80 8.61
C ILE A 137 -50.50 -18.20 9.17
N GLU A 138 -49.87 -17.33 8.39
CA GLU A 138 -48.83 -16.43 8.88
C GLU A 138 -49.47 -15.16 9.45
N LYS A 139 -49.03 -14.75 10.64
CA LYS A 139 -49.53 -13.53 11.28
C LYS A 139 -48.61 -12.37 10.92
N ARG A 140 -49.23 -11.24 10.54
CA ARG A 140 -48.55 -9.97 10.26
C ARG A 140 -49.21 -8.87 11.05
N ASP A 141 -48.40 -8.09 11.75
CA ASP A 141 -48.89 -6.95 12.51
C ASP A 141 -49.01 -5.73 11.61
N ILE A 142 -50.22 -5.19 11.52
CA ILE A 142 -50.57 -3.96 10.78
C ILE A 142 -50.76 -2.76 11.72
N SER A 143 -50.62 -2.94 13.02
CA SER A 143 -50.77 -1.86 13.99
C SER A 143 -49.62 -0.87 13.83
N GLN A 144 -49.94 0.39 13.50
CA GLN A 144 -49.00 1.52 13.40
C GLN A 144 -48.49 2.01 14.77
N VAL A 145 -48.81 1.32 15.86
CA VAL A 145 -48.50 1.76 17.22
C VAL A 145 -47.03 1.52 17.51
N LYS A 146 -46.27 2.61 17.66
CA LYS A 146 -44.89 2.57 18.12
C LYS A 146 -44.92 2.36 19.63
N VAL A 147 -44.66 1.14 20.08
CA VAL A 147 -44.50 0.85 21.52
C VAL A 147 -43.23 1.57 21.97
N VAL A 148 -43.40 2.49 22.94
CA VAL A 148 -42.35 3.27 23.60
C VAL A 148 -41.53 2.37 24.51
#